data_AF-A0A540KGY1-F1
#
_entry.id   AF-A0A540KGY1-F1
#
_cell.length_a   1.000
_cell.length_b   1.000
_cell.length_c   1.000
_cell.angle_alpha   90.00
_cell.angle_beta   90.00
_cell.angle_gamma   90.00
#
_symmetry.space_group_name_H-M   'P 1'
#
loop_
_entity.id
_entity.type
_entity.pdbx_description
1 polymer ?
#
loop_
_entity_poly.entity_id
_entity_poly.type
_entity_poly.pdbx_seq_one_letter_code
_entity_poly.pdbx_strand_id
1 'polypeptide(L)' 'MGKGPLPDTHELAATLARSLAIGKCDVALVVGARLNWLLHFGEPPKWSKDVKFILVNVSKEEIELRKPHLGLV' A
#
# COMPACT_ATOMS: atom_id res chain seq x y z
N MET A 1 -3.29 -3.28 -12.16
CA MET A 1 -2.74 -4.46 -12.86
C MET A 1 -1.61 -5.09 -12.02
N GLY A 2 -1.84 -5.36 -10.73
CA GLY A 2 -0.81 -5.89 -9.82
C GLY A 2 -0.83 -7.42 -9.64
N LYS A 3 -1.71 -8.12 -10.35
CA LYS A 3 -1.80 -9.59 -10.35
C LYS A 3 -0.79 -10.16 -11.35
N GLY A 4 -0.29 -11.37 -11.08
CA GLY A 4 0.63 -12.09 -11.98
C GLY A 4 2.09 -12.23 -11.50
N PRO A 5 2.68 -11.31 -10.70
CA PRO A 5 4.00 -11.56 -10.11
C PRO A 5 4.05 -12.77 -9.18
N LEU A 6 2.93 -13.09 -8.53
CA LEU A 6 2.70 -14.32 -7.78
C LEU A 6 1.38 -14.96 -8.27
N PRO A 7 1.21 -16.28 -8.10
CA PRO A 7 -0.08 -16.92 -8.33
C PRO A 7 -1.19 -16.24 -7.52
N ASP A 8 -2.36 -16.03 -8.12
CA ASP A 8 -3.51 -15.43 -7.43
C ASP A 8 -4.00 -16.26 -6.23
N THR A 9 -3.67 -17.56 -6.21
CA THR A 9 -3.98 -18.54 -5.16
C THR A 9 -2.84 -18.74 -4.16
N HIS A 10 -1.78 -17.93 -4.22
CA HIS A 10 -0.66 -18.03 -3.28
C HIS A 10 -1.16 -17.91 -1.83
N GLU A 11 -0.64 -18.74 -0.92
CA GLU A 11 -1.14 -18.83 0.47
C GLU A 11 -1.07 -17.50 1.24
N LEU A 12 -0.08 -16.66 0.91
CA LEU A 12 0.09 -15.32 1.48
C LEU A 12 -0.78 -14.23 0.82
N ALA A 13 -1.56 -14.55 -0.21
CA ALA A 13 -2.36 -13.56 -0.93
C ALA A 13 -3.57 -13.11 -0.10
N ALA A 14 -3.56 -11.87 0.37
CA ALA A 14 -4.68 -11.28 1.13
C ALA A 14 -5.84 -10.76 0.25
N THR A 15 -5.90 -11.14 -1.03
CA THR A 15 -6.83 -10.57 -2.02
C THR A 15 -8.30 -10.73 -1.62
N LEU A 16 -8.68 -11.88 -1.08
CA LEU A 16 -10.05 -12.17 -0.60
C LEU A 16 -10.40 -11.44 0.70
N ALA A 17 -9.40 -10.99 1.47
CA ALA A 17 -9.55 -10.30 2.74
C ALA A 17 -9.08 -8.83 2.67
N ARG A 18 -9.06 -8.21 1.49
CA ARG A 18 -8.46 -6.88 1.24
C ARG A 18 -8.90 -5.81 2.26
N SER A 19 -10.19 -5.73 2.56
CA SER A 19 -10.71 -4.73 3.50
C SER A 19 -10.20 -4.93 4.92
N LEU A 20 -10.07 -6.19 5.35
CA LEU A 20 -9.53 -6.54 6.67
C LEU A 20 -8.02 -6.26 6.71
N ALA A 21 -7.28 -6.71 5.70
CA ALA A 21 -5.83 -6.53 5.62
C ALA A 21 -5.45 -5.04 5.64
N ILE A 22 -6.10 -4.22 4.80
CA ILE A 22 -5.85 -2.77 4.76
C ILE A 22 -6.29 -2.09 6.07
N GLY A 23 -7.48 -2.43 6.59
CA GLY A 23 -8.03 -1.77 7.78
C GLY A 23 -7.35 -2.15 9.10
N LYS A 24 -6.59 -3.25 9.15
CA LYS A 24 -5.95 -3.76 10.37
C LYS A 24 -4.43 -3.73 10.34
N CYS A 25 -3.80 -3.47 9.19
CA CYS A 25 -2.35 -3.36 9.14
C CYS A 25 -1.86 -2.14 9.93
N ASP A 26 -0.74 -2.33 10.61
CA ASP A 26 0.06 -1.33 11.29
C ASP A 26 1.19 -0.79 10.40
N VAL A 27 1.69 -1.61 9.48
CA VAL A 27 2.69 -1.24 8.46
C VAL A 27 2.24 -1.71 7.07
N ALA A 28 2.41 -0.84 6.07
CA ALA A 28 2.11 -1.15 4.67
C ALA A 28 3.31 -0.83 3.76
N LEU A 29 3.88 -1.86 3.15
CA LEU A 29 4.89 -1.74 2.11
C LEU A 29 4.20 -1.65 0.74
N VAL A 30 4.40 -0.53 0.03
CA VAL A 30 3.79 -0.26 -1.28
C VAL A 30 4.89 -0.18 -2.32
N VAL A 31 4.94 -1.15 -3.22
CA VAL A 31 5.99 -1.28 -4.24
C VAL A 31 5.43 -0.96 -5.62
N GLY A 32 5.97 0.07 -6.27
CA GLY A 32 5.59 0.44 -7.64
C GLY A 32 4.12 0.87 -7.80
N ALA A 33 3.42 1.16 -6.69
CA ALA A 33 2.04 1.62 -6.69
C ALA A 33 1.92 2.98 -6.00
N ARG A 34 0.90 3.74 -6.40
CA ARG A 34 0.60 5.07 -5.85
C ARG A 34 -0.53 4.98 -4.85
N LEU A 35 -0.43 5.70 -3.75
CA LEU A 35 -1.53 5.91 -2.81
C LEU A 35 -2.52 6.92 -3.41
N ASN A 36 -3.24 6.51 -4.45
CA ASN A 36 -4.26 7.33 -5.10
C ASN A 36 -5.67 6.88 -4.67
N TRP A 37 -6.69 7.31 -5.42
CA TRP A 37 -8.10 6.98 -5.14
C TRP A 37 -8.39 5.47 -5.05
N LEU A 38 -7.64 4.61 -5.76
CA LEU A 38 -7.79 3.15 -5.67
C LEU A 38 -7.38 2.59 -4.30
N LEU A 39 -6.43 3.26 -3.66
CA LEU A 39 -5.96 2.96 -2.31
C LEU A 39 -6.42 4.02 -1.30
N HIS A 40 -7.48 4.76 -1.59
CA HIS A 40 -8.07 5.76 -0.70
C HIS A 40 -7.02 6.74 -0.12
N PHE A 41 -6.01 7.08 -0.92
CA PHE A 41 -4.92 7.98 -0.54
C PHE A 41 -4.11 7.58 0.71
N GLY A 42 -4.29 6.36 1.23
CA GLY A 42 -3.69 5.95 2.51
C GLY A 42 -4.43 6.47 3.74
N GLU A 43 -5.67 6.95 3.58
CA GLU A 43 -6.38 7.71 4.60
C GLU A 43 -7.51 6.92 5.28
N PRO A 44 -7.93 7.32 6.50
CA PRO A 44 -9.14 6.83 7.14
C PRO A 44 -10.41 7.13 6.33
N PRO A 45 -11.48 6.32 6.47
CA PRO A 45 -11.59 5.18 7.39
C PRO A 45 -11.05 3.87 6.80
N LYS A 46 -10.55 3.88 5.55
CA LYS A 46 -10.12 2.64 4.90
C LYS A 46 -8.84 2.11 5.53
N TRP A 47 -7.87 3.00 5.73
CA TRP A 47 -6.64 2.71 6.45
C TRP A 47 -6.76 3.15 7.91
N SER A 48 -6.02 2.50 8.79
CA SER A 48 -5.82 3.03 10.14
C SER A 48 -5.16 4.40 10.06
N LYS A 49 -5.54 5.33 10.95
CA LYS A 49 -4.84 6.61 11.09
C LYS A 49 -3.37 6.47 11.53
N ASP A 50 -3.04 5.32 12.14
CA ASP A 50 -1.73 5.05 12.73
C ASP A 50 -0.86 4.14 11.83
N VAL A 51 -1.33 3.80 10.62
CA VAL A 51 -0.56 2.95 9.71
C VAL A 51 0.73 3.65 9.27
N LYS A 52 1.83 2.89 9.22
CA LYS A 52 3.12 3.37 8.72
C LYS A 52 3.30 2.91 7.29
N PHE A 53 3.40 3.86 6.35
CA PHE A 53 3.68 3.55 4.96
C PHE A 53 5.19 3.49 4.69
N ILE A 54 5.61 2.44 3.97
CA ILE A 54 6.91 2.36 3.30
C ILE A 54 6.63 2.38 1.80
N LEU A 55 7.14 3.37 1.09
CA LEU A 55 6.90 3.52 -0.36
C LEU A 55 8.17 3.24 -1.14
N VAL A 56 8.11 2.30 -2.07
CA VAL A 56 9.17 2.03 -3.05
C VAL A 56 8.71 2.53 -4.40
N ASN A 57 9.32 3.61 -4.89
CA ASN A 57 8.91 4.25 -6.12
C ASN A 57 10.07 4.98 -6.80
N VAL A 58 10.20 4.79 -8.11
CA VAL A 58 11.23 5.47 -8.92
C VAL A 58 11.02 7.00 -8.98
N SER A 59 9.78 7.48 -8.80
CA SER A 59 9.50 8.92 -8.73
C SER A 59 9.69 9.43 -7.31
N LYS A 60 10.70 10.29 -7.16
CA LYS A 60 10.94 11.02 -5.92
C LYS A 60 9.78 11.95 -5.57
N GLU A 61 9.16 12.55 -6.58
CA GLU A 61 8.03 13.47 -6.42
C GLU A 61 6.82 12.78 -5.80
N GLU A 62 6.55 11.54 -6.19
CA GLU A 62 5.45 10.75 -5.57
C GLU A 62 5.74 10.44 -4.10
N ILE A 63 7.00 10.13 -3.76
CA ILE A 63 7.40 9.90 -2.36
C ILE A 63 7.24 11.19 -1.54
N GLU A 64 7.70 12.33 -2.06
CA GLU A 64 7.58 13.64 -1.40
C GLU A 64 6.11 14.06 -1.25
N LEU A 65 5.27 13.78 -2.25
CA LEU A 65 3.83 14.07 -2.21
C LEU A 65 3.13 13.30 -1.08
N ARG A 66 3.49 12.03 -0.86
CA ARG A 66 2.80 11.15 0.10
C ARG A 66 3.39 11.19 1.50
N LYS A 67 4.61 11.72 1.68
CA LYS A 67 5.27 11.88 2.99
C LYS A 67 5.21 10.60 3.84
N PRO A 68 5.67 9.45 3.31
CA PRO A 68 5.58 8.19 4.03
C PRO A 68 6.50 8.16 5.25
N HIS A 69 6.35 7.12 6.08
CA HIS A 69 7.28 6.89 7.19
C HIS A 69 8.70 6.59 6.68
N LEU A 70 8.80 5.88 5.55
CA LEU A 70 10.05 5.64 4.83
C LEU A 70 9.80 5.65 3.32
N GLY A 71 10.61 6.40 2.58
CA GLY A 71 10.62 6.40 1.12
C GLY A 71 11.91 5.76 0.59
N LEU A 72 11.77 4.85 -0.37
CA LEU A 72 12.87 4.20 -1.09
C LEU A 72 12.72 4.54 -2.58
N VAL A 73 13.70 5.26 -3.12
CA VAL A 73 13.77 5.65 -4.54
C VAL A 73 14.63 4.65 -5.30
#